data_AF-A0A7X0MNH2-F1
#
_entry.id   AF-A0A7X0MNH2-F1
#
_cell.length_a   1.000
_cell.length_b   1.000
_cell.length_c   1.000
_cell.angle_alpha   90.00
_cell.angle_beta   90.00
_cell.angle_gamma   90.00
#
_symmetry.space_group_name_H-M   'P 1'
#
loop_
_entity.id
_entity.type
_entity.pdbx_description
1 polymer ?
#
loop_
_entity_poly.entity_id
_entity_poly.type
_entity_poly.pdbx_seq_one_letter_code
_entity_poly.pdbx_strand_id
1 'polypeptide(L)'
;MFDRLSDLLTSLLLLMEEETQYIRSCTFDATLPELAATKIRLIGQLEHVTAVIARDEQNWSATLTEQDRAHLTDMLRTFETTAADNRAALKRQIDLSVELIGAIAAEAKRQAGRSSSTYGAAGTLSVYDPTMPIAINSRY
;
A
#
# COMPACT_ATOMS: atom_id res chain seq x y z
N MET A 1 26.99 16.62 0.20
CA MET A 1 25.67 16.90 0.81
C MET A 1 24.55 16.66 -0.19
N PHE A 2 24.65 17.25 -1.38
CA PHE A 2 23.82 16.90 -2.53
C PHE A 2 23.91 15.41 -2.90
N ASP A 3 25.11 14.83 -2.95
CA ASP A 3 25.28 13.40 -3.26
C ASP A 3 24.46 12.50 -2.34
N ARG A 4 24.47 12.78 -1.03
CA ARG A 4 23.68 12.03 -0.05
C ARG A 4 22.17 12.17 -0.27
N LEU A 5 21.71 13.34 -0.69
CA LEU A 5 20.30 13.56 -1.03
C LEU A 5 19.92 12.76 -2.29
N SER A 6 20.77 12.79 -3.33
CA SER A 6 20.59 12.03 -4.56
C SER A 6 20.61 10.52 -4.31
N ASP A 7 21.55 10.01 -3.50
CA ASP A 7 21.64 8.60 -3.12
C ASP A 7 20.35 8.12 -2.40
N LEU A 8 19.83 8.92 -1.48
CA LEU A 8 18.60 8.62 -0.75
C LEU A 8 17.38 8.61 -1.68
N LEU A 9 17.27 9.59 -2.57
CA LEU A 9 16.17 9.64 -3.56
C LEU A 9 16.24 8.46 -4.53
N THR A 10 17.43 8.10 -5.00
CA THR A 10 17.63 6.93 -5.88
C THR A 10 17.25 5.63 -5.18
N SER A 11 17.69 5.46 -3.92
CA SER A 11 17.35 4.29 -3.09
C SER A 11 15.85 4.19 -2.85
N LEU A 12 15.19 5.33 -2.58
CA LEU A 12 13.74 5.38 -2.36
C LEU A 12 12.96 5.09 -3.65
N LEU A 13 13.45 5.57 -4.80
CA LEU A 13 12.85 5.31 -6.10
C LEU A 13 12.88 3.82 -6.44
N LEU A 14 14.04 3.17 -6.32
CA LEU A 14 14.20 1.73 -6.51
C LEU A 14 13.26 0.93 -5.62
N LEU A 15 13.18 1.31 -4.33
CA LEU A 15 12.30 0.64 -3.38
C LEU A 15 10.82 0.79 -3.75
N MET A 16 10.41 1.95 -4.28
CA MET A 16 9.02 2.16 -4.70
C MET A 16 8.65 1.42 -5.99
N GLU A 17 9.60 1.24 -6.91
CA GLU A 17 9.42 0.40 -8.09
C GLU A 17 9.24 -1.07 -7.70
N GLU A 18 10.09 -1.56 -6.81
CA GLU A 18 10.01 -2.91 -6.24
C GLU A 18 8.67 -3.11 -5.52
N GLU A 19 8.26 -2.17 -4.65
CA GLU A 19 6.96 -2.17 -3.97
C GLU A 19 5.80 -2.28 -4.97
N THR A 20 5.83 -1.47 -6.03
CA THR A 20 4.79 -1.43 -7.06
C THR A 20 4.68 -2.78 -7.77
N GLN A 21 5.83 -3.42 -8.07
CA GLN A 21 5.86 -4.74 -8.67
C GLN A 21 5.29 -5.81 -7.73
N TYR A 22 5.65 -5.79 -6.44
CA TYR A 22 5.10 -6.68 -5.43
C TYR A 22 3.58 -6.53 -5.32
N ILE A 23 3.07 -5.31 -5.17
CA ILE A 23 1.63 -5.03 -5.08
C ILE A 23 0.90 -5.51 -6.34
N ARG A 24 1.45 -5.31 -7.54
CA ARG A 24 0.84 -5.75 -8.80
C ARG A 24 0.79 -7.27 -8.93
N SER A 25 1.74 -7.99 -8.33
CA SER A 25 1.81 -9.45 -8.41
C SER A 25 0.82 -10.19 -7.50
N CYS A 26 0.05 -9.47 -6.66
CA CYS A 26 -0.82 -10.05 -5.63
C CYS A 26 -0.10 -10.99 -4.63
N THR A 27 1.22 -10.92 -4.52
CA THR A 27 1.97 -11.71 -3.54
C THR A 27 2.06 -10.94 -2.23
N PHE A 28 1.12 -11.20 -1.32
CA PHE A 28 1.24 -10.77 0.07
C PHE A 28 2.16 -11.75 0.80
N ASP A 29 3.47 -11.54 0.65
CA ASP A 29 4.50 -12.28 1.38
C ASP A 29 5.02 -11.44 2.57
N ALA A 30 5.74 -12.09 3.48
CA ALA A 30 6.38 -11.50 4.65
C ALA A 30 7.40 -10.39 4.32
N THR A 31 7.76 -10.24 3.04
CA THR A 31 8.68 -9.20 2.55
C THR A 31 8.04 -7.81 2.46
N LEU A 32 6.72 -7.70 2.26
CA LEU A 32 6.06 -6.41 2.08
C LEU A 32 6.12 -5.52 3.35
N PRO A 33 5.91 -6.04 4.57
CA PRO A 33 6.14 -5.28 5.80
C PRO A 33 7.59 -4.82 5.97
N GLU A 34 8.58 -5.64 5.58
CA GLU A 34 10.00 -5.28 5.65
C GLU A 34 10.33 -4.15 4.67
N LEU A 35 9.76 -4.22 3.46
CA LEU A 35 9.90 -3.19 2.43
C LEU A 35 9.29 -1.86 2.90
N ALA A 36 8.10 -1.88 3.49
CA ALA A 36 7.48 -0.71 4.08
C ALA A 36 8.31 -0.11 5.24
N ALA A 37 8.86 -0.95 6.12
CA ALA A 37 9.73 -0.50 7.21
C ALA A 37 11.03 0.15 6.69
N THR A 38 11.60 -0.39 5.62
CA THR A 38 12.78 0.18 4.95
C THR A 38 12.47 1.53 4.31
N LYS A 39 11.30 1.66 3.68
CA LYS A 39 10.81 2.93 3.12
C LYS A 39 10.68 4.02 4.18
N ILE A 40 10.08 3.69 5.33
CA ILE A 40 9.95 4.61 6.47
C ILE A 40 11.32 5.09 6.94
N ARG A 41 12.29 4.18 7.07
CA ARG A 41 13.67 4.53 7.48
C ARG A 41 14.35 5.47 6.48
N LEU A 42 14.21 5.21 5.18
CA LEU A 42 14.79 6.06 4.13
C LEU A 42 14.14 7.45 4.10
N ILE A 43 12.82 7.53 4.27
CA ILE A 43 12.10 8.81 4.37
C ILE A 43 12.59 9.61 5.58
N GLY A 44 12.74 8.97 6.74
CA GLY A 44 13.28 9.67 7.93
C GLY A 44 14.71 10.20 7.73
N GLN A 45 15.55 9.46 6.99
CA GLN A 45 16.88 9.96 6.61
C GLN A 45 16.82 11.12 5.62
N LEU A 46 15.91 11.06 4.65
CA LEU A 46 15.67 12.13 3.68
C LEU A 46 15.18 13.41 4.37
N GLU A 47 14.21 13.30 5.27
CA GLU A 47 13.70 14.41 6.09
C GLU A 47 14.82 15.04 6.93
N HIS A 48 15.68 14.22 7.52
CA HIS A 48 16.82 14.73 8.28
C HIS A 48 17.80 15.50 7.39
N VAL A 49 18.20 14.95 6.24
CA VAL A 49 19.13 15.59 5.31
C VAL A 49 18.54 16.90 4.77
N THR A 50 17.26 16.90 4.38
CA THR A 50 16.57 18.11 3.90
C THR A 50 16.43 19.16 4.99
N ALA A 51 16.19 18.78 6.24
CA ALA A 51 16.16 19.71 7.37
C ALA A 51 17.52 20.33 7.68
N VAL A 52 18.61 19.57 7.55
CA VAL A 52 19.98 20.10 7.68
C VAL A 52 20.26 21.09 6.56
N ILE A 53 19.95 20.72 5.31
CA ILE A 53 20.07 21.60 4.14
C ILE A 53 19.33 22.92 4.33
N ALA A 54 18.07 22.86 4.78
CA ALA A 54 17.25 24.05 4.99
C ALA A 54 17.76 24.97 6.10
N ARG A 55 18.54 24.44 7.06
CA ARG A 55 19.11 25.22 8.17
C ARG A 55 20.44 25.88 7.81
N ASP A 56 21.30 25.18 7.09
CA ASP A 56 22.66 25.65 6.80
C ASP A 56 22.71 26.69 5.67
N GLU A 57 21.84 26.58 4.66
CA GLU A 57 21.81 27.52 3.53
C GLU A 57 20.37 27.86 3.15
N GLN A 58 19.95 29.08 3.47
CA GLN A 58 18.61 29.60 3.16
C GLN A 58 18.35 29.76 1.65
N ASN A 59 19.31 29.37 0.80
CA ASN A 59 19.20 29.32 -0.66
C ASN A 59 20.15 28.27 -1.28
N TRP A 60 20.28 27.10 -0.65
CA TRP A 60 21.16 26.00 -1.12
C TRP A 60 20.89 25.56 -2.57
N SER A 61 19.68 25.78 -3.06
CA SER A 61 19.33 25.49 -4.46
C SER A 61 20.05 26.42 -5.44
N ALA A 62 20.46 27.62 -5.00
CA ALA A 62 21.25 28.57 -5.79
C ALA A 62 22.73 28.21 -5.84
N THR A 63 23.25 27.47 -4.84
CA THR A 63 24.64 26.96 -4.82
C THR A 63 24.83 25.71 -5.67
N LEU A 64 23.76 25.03 -6.07
CA LEU A 64 23.83 23.93 -7.03
C LEU A 64 24.32 24.40 -8.41
N THR A 65 25.00 23.51 -9.14
CA THR A 65 25.25 23.74 -10.57
C THR A 65 23.95 23.59 -11.35
N GLU A 66 23.92 24.10 -12.58
CA GLU A 66 22.74 23.94 -13.45
C GLU A 66 22.47 22.46 -13.78
N GLN A 67 23.54 21.67 -13.91
CA GLN A 67 23.45 20.24 -14.11
C GLN A 67 22.82 19.52 -12.90
N ASP A 68 23.23 19.87 -11.68
CA ASP A 68 22.69 19.28 -10.46
C ASP A 68 21.22 19.65 -10.23
N ARG A 69 20.85 20.90 -10.54
CA ARG A 69 19.45 21.35 -10.51
C ARG A 69 18.57 20.59 -11.51
N ALA A 70 19.05 20.43 -12.73
CA ALA A 70 18.35 19.67 -13.76
C ALA A 70 18.18 18.21 -13.33
N HIS A 71 19.24 17.59 -12.80
CA HIS A 71 19.21 16.22 -12.32
C HIS A 71 18.21 16.04 -11.16
N LEU A 72 18.25 16.92 -10.15
CA LEU A 72 17.32 16.85 -9.02
C LEU A 72 15.86 17.02 -9.47
N THR A 73 15.61 17.95 -10.39
CA THR A 73 14.27 18.19 -10.94
C THR A 73 13.75 16.95 -11.67
N ASP A 74 14.61 16.27 -12.43
CA ASP A 74 14.27 15.04 -13.13
C ASP A 74 13.98 13.90 -12.13
N MET A 75 14.83 13.72 -11.12
CA MET A 75 14.61 12.73 -10.06
C MET A 75 13.29 12.94 -9.32
N LEU A 76 12.96 14.18 -8.95
CA LEU A 76 11.70 14.50 -8.28
C LEU A 76 10.49 14.21 -9.18
N ARG A 77 10.59 14.49 -10.48
CA ARG A 77 9.52 14.18 -11.44
C ARG A 77 9.32 12.67 -11.61
N THR A 78 10.40 11.91 -11.69
CA THR A 78 10.32 10.44 -11.74
C THR A 78 9.73 9.92 -10.43
N PHE A 79 10.13 10.47 -9.29
CA PHE A 79 9.58 10.11 -7.99
C PHE A 79 8.06 10.34 -7.89
N GLU A 80 7.57 11.50 -8.34
CA GLU A 80 6.13 11.80 -8.38
C GLU A 80 5.37 10.79 -9.24
N THR A 81 5.92 10.47 -10.42
CA THR A 81 5.32 9.48 -11.33
C THR A 81 5.26 8.10 -10.67
N THR A 82 6.37 7.61 -10.11
CA THR A 82 6.43 6.30 -9.45
C THR A 82 5.51 6.26 -8.22
N ALA A 83 5.39 7.35 -7.46
CA ALA A 83 4.48 7.43 -6.33
C ALA A 83 3.00 7.35 -6.76
N ALA A 84 2.65 7.98 -7.88
CA ALA A 84 1.31 7.91 -8.46
C ALA A 84 0.96 6.48 -8.90
N ASP A 85 1.90 5.80 -9.56
CA ASP A 85 1.74 4.41 -9.99
C ASP A 85 1.55 3.44 -8.82
N ASN A 86 2.34 3.61 -7.76
CA ASN A 86 2.24 2.82 -6.54
C ASN A 86 0.87 3.02 -5.87
N ARG A 87 0.41 4.28 -5.75
CA ARG A 87 -0.92 4.60 -5.22
C ARG A 87 -2.04 3.98 -6.04
N ALA A 88 -1.93 4.03 -7.37
CA ALA A 88 -2.91 3.41 -8.26
C ALA A 88 -2.96 1.89 -8.10
N ALA A 89 -1.80 1.23 -7.95
CA ALA A 89 -1.71 -0.20 -7.70
C ALA A 89 -2.36 -0.59 -6.36
N LEU A 90 -2.05 0.13 -5.28
CA LEU A 90 -2.68 -0.09 -3.97
C LEU A 90 -4.19 0.10 -4.01
N LYS A 91 -4.66 1.17 -4.65
CA LYS A 91 -6.10 1.42 -4.79
C LYS A 91 -6.79 0.25 -5.48
N ARG A 92 -6.21 -0.26 -6.58
CA ARG A 92 -6.77 -1.39 -7.32
C ARG A 92 -6.84 -2.67 -6.47
N GLN A 93 -5.82 -2.93 -5.65
CA GLN A 93 -5.83 -4.08 -4.73
C GLN A 93 -6.90 -3.99 -3.65
N ILE A 94 -7.10 -2.79 -3.09
CA ILE A 94 -8.14 -2.56 -2.08
C ILE A 94 -9.52 -2.77 -2.72
N ASP A 95 -9.76 -2.19 -3.89
CA ASP A 95 -11.04 -2.31 -4.60
C ASP A 95 -11.34 -3.80 -4.90
N LEU A 96 -10.36 -4.56 -5.41
CA LEU A 96 -10.50 -6.01 -5.66
C LEU A 96 -10.76 -6.81 -4.37
N SER A 97 -10.06 -6.48 -3.28
CA SER A 97 -10.25 -7.16 -1.98
C SER A 97 -11.66 -6.95 -1.44
N VAL A 98 -12.22 -5.73 -1.61
CA VAL A 98 -13.60 -5.42 -1.23
C VAL A 98 -14.60 -6.23 -2.07
N GLU A 99 -14.37 -6.33 -3.38
CA GLU A 99 -15.21 -7.16 -4.27
C GLU A 99 -15.17 -8.65 -3.86
N LEU A 100 -13.99 -9.19 -3.57
CA LEU A 100 -13.81 -10.58 -3.14
C LEU A 100 -14.48 -10.85 -1.79
N ILE A 101 -14.31 -9.98 -0.80
CA ILE A 101 -15.00 -10.10 0.50
C ILE A 101 -16.52 -10.07 0.29
N GLY A 102 -17.02 -9.20 -0.58
CA GLY A 102 -18.43 -9.15 -0.95
C GLY A 102 -18.94 -10.46 -1.58
N ALA A 103 -18.17 -11.02 -2.52
CA ALA A 103 -18.48 -12.29 -3.16
C ALA A 103 -18.47 -13.47 -2.18
N ILE A 104 -17.46 -13.53 -1.29
CA ILE A 104 -17.36 -14.54 -0.23
C ILE A 104 -18.56 -14.43 0.72
N ALA A 105 -18.92 -13.22 1.16
CA ALA A 105 -20.07 -13.00 2.02
C ALA A 105 -21.39 -13.43 1.36
N ALA A 106 -21.55 -13.14 0.06
CA ALA A 106 -22.72 -13.57 -0.72
C ALA A 106 -22.80 -15.10 -0.84
N GLU A 107 -21.67 -15.77 -1.10
CA GLU A 107 -21.61 -17.23 -1.18
C GLU A 107 -21.82 -17.88 0.19
N ALA A 108 -21.24 -17.33 1.26
CA ALA A 108 -21.48 -17.79 2.63
C ALA A 108 -22.98 -17.68 2.99
N LYS A 109 -23.63 -16.57 2.65
CA LYS A 109 -25.09 -16.41 2.81
C LYS A 109 -25.87 -17.42 1.98
N ARG A 110 -25.45 -17.70 0.74
CA ARG A 110 -26.08 -18.71 -0.12
C ARG A 110 -25.96 -20.13 0.47
N GLN A 111 -24.79 -20.48 0.99
CA GLN A 111 -24.56 -21.80 1.61
C GLN A 111 -25.32 -21.95 2.92
N ALA A 112 -25.31 -20.92 3.78
CA ALA A 112 -26.10 -20.90 5.01
C ALA A 112 -27.61 -20.94 4.73
N GLY A 113 -28.08 -20.23 3.70
CA GLY A 113 -29.46 -20.29 3.22
C GLY A 113 -29.84 -21.64 2.60
N ARG A 114 -28.86 -22.48 2.22
CA ARG A 114 -29.06 -23.88 1.79
C ARG A 114 -29.10 -24.86 2.97
N SER A 115 -28.62 -24.47 4.16
CA SER A 115 -28.51 -25.34 5.34
C SER A 115 -29.52 -24.98 6.43
N SER A 116 -30.82 -25.01 6.15
CA SER A 116 -31.87 -25.29 7.15
C SER A 116 -33.26 -25.17 6.52
N SER A 117 -33.78 -26.29 6.02
CA SER A 117 -35.22 -26.50 5.92
C SER A 117 -35.55 -27.83 6.61
N THR A 118 -35.65 -27.80 7.93
CA THR A 118 -36.16 -28.95 8.68
C THR A 118 -37.69 -28.90 8.62
N TYR A 119 -38.28 -29.84 7.87
CA TYR A 119 -39.73 -30.02 7.81
C TYR A 119 -40.20 -30.57 9.16
N GLY A 120 -40.91 -29.76 9.95
CA GLY A 120 -41.58 -30.22 11.16
C GLY A 120 -42.86 -30.99 10.80
N ALA A 121 -43.13 -32.11 11.50
CA ALA A 121 -44.27 -33.00 11.24
C ALA A 121 -45.67 -32.36 11.38
N ALA A 122 -45.76 -31.06 11.71
CA ALA A 122 -47.00 -30.27 11.82
C ALA A 122 -47.12 -29.16 10.75
N GLY A 123 -46.27 -29.15 9.72
CA GLY A 123 -46.39 -28.21 8.59
C GLY A 123 -45.93 -26.77 8.87
N THR A 124 -45.22 -26.53 9.98
CA THR A 124 -44.72 -25.20 10.33
C THR A 124 -43.30 -25.01 9.76
N LEU A 125 -43.14 -24.06 8.85
CA LEU A 125 -41.84 -23.67 8.29
C LEU A 125 -41.26 -22.54 9.15
N SER A 126 -40.28 -22.84 10.00
CA SER A 126 -39.58 -21.83 10.79
C SER A 126 -38.28 -21.46 10.09
N VAL A 127 -38.17 -20.20 9.66
CA VAL A 127 -36.94 -19.64 9.09
C VAL A 127 -36.12 -19.05 10.24
N TYR A 128 -34.97 -19.67 10.52
CA TYR A 128 -33.99 -19.14 11.45
C TYR A 128 -32.92 -18.40 10.65
N ASP A 129 -32.82 -17.07 10.85
CA ASP A 129 -31.79 -16.21 10.23
C ASP A 129 -30.76 -15.79 11.29
N PRO A 130 -29.72 -16.59 11.54
CA PRO A 130 -28.62 -16.13 12.36
C PRO A 130 -27.70 -15.24 11.51
N THR A 131 -27.65 -13.95 11.85
CA THR A 131 -26.60 -13.04 11.40
C THR A 131 -25.25 -13.61 11.87
N MET A 132 -24.52 -14.33 11.01
CA MET A 132 -23.23 -14.89 11.40
C MET A 132 -22.15 -13.80 11.36
N PRO A 133 -21.43 -13.54 12.48
CA PRO A 133 -20.28 -12.65 12.45
C PRO A 133 -19.11 -13.33 11.73
N ILE A 134 -18.53 -12.64 10.76
CA ILE A 134 -17.27 -13.05 10.14
C ILE A 134 -16.15 -12.76 11.15
N ALA A 135 -15.60 -13.82 11.76
CA ALA A 135 -14.41 -13.71 12.60
C ALA A 135 -13.17 -13.55 11.71
N ILE A 136 -12.59 -12.36 11.67
CA ILE A 136 -11.29 -12.12 11.03
C ILE A 136 -10.21 -12.49 12.06
N ASN A 137 -9.48 -13.58 11.83
CA ASN A 137 -8.28 -13.90 12.62
C ASN A 137 -7.12 -13.01 12.15
N SER A 138 -6.90 -11.90 12.84
CA SER A 138 -5.67 -11.11 12.72
C SER A 138 -4.54 -11.79 13.52
N ARG A 139 -3.85 -12.75 12.90
CA ARG A 139 -2.54 -13.17 13.39
C ARG A 139 -1.46 -12.52 12.52
N TYR A 140 -0.59 -11.79 13.23
CA TYR A 140 0.61 -11.09 12.76
C TYR A 140 1.54 -12.00 11.96
#